data_AF-A0A0F0HTZ6-F1
#
_entry.id   AF-A0A0F0HTZ6-F1
#
_cell.length_a   1.000
_cell.length_b   1.000
_cell.length_c   1.000
_cell.angle_alpha   90.00
_cell.angle_beta   90.00
_cell.angle_gamma   90.00
#
_symmetry.space_group_name_H-M   'P 1'
#
loop_
_entity.id
_entity.type
_entity.pdbx_description
1 polymer ?
#
loop_
_entity_poly.entity_id
_entity_poly.type
_entity_poly.pdbx_seq_one_letter_code
_entity_poly.pdbx_strand_id
1 'polypeptide(L)'
;MNRCRPAAAVVATAVALLAPLPAAQAASSVRAAGDVQFQYSAPEISDAGDHVTWHWNVTNSGAKAAHEVVMTHRIEPNLPITSVSGPCTVDKARAVVTCTWDQLSAGQRADGAIGAELPEDLSGSVHIKGRIVWQESPSGTSSAK
;
A
#
# COMPACT_ATOMS: atom_id res chain seq x y z
N MET A 1 35.32 82.74 -4.03
CA MET A 1 35.16 81.85 -2.86
C MET A 1 33.77 81.23 -2.91
N ASN A 2 33.61 79.98 -3.33
CA ASN A 2 32.36 79.22 -3.19
C ASN A 2 32.75 77.75 -2.96
N ARG A 3 32.65 77.27 -1.71
CA ARG A 3 33.04 75.91 -1.32
C ARG A 3 31.81 75.04 -1.05
N CYS A 4 31.86 73.86 -1.67
CA CYS A 4 31.45 72.52 -1.25
C CYS A 4 30.10 72.28 -0.56
N ARG A 5 29.29 71.46 -1.25
CA ARG A 5 28.16 70.67 -0.73
C ARG A 5 28.64 69.62 0.29
N PRO A 6 27.88 69.27 1.34
CA PRO A 6 28.17 68.11 2.17
C PRO A 6 27.58 66.84 1.54
N ALA A 7 28.39 65.79 1.41
CA ALA A 7 27.91 64.43 1.15
C ALA A 7 27.89 63.67 2.48
N ALA A 8 26.71 63.29 2.94
CA ALA A 8 26.53 62.45 4.11
C ALA A 8 26.95 61.00 3.76
N ALA A 9 27.94 60.47 4.48
CA ALA A 9 28.32 59.07 4.41
C ALA A 9 27.42 58.24 5.33
N VAL A 10 26.55 57.42 4.76
CA VAL A 10 25.76 56.43 5.51
C VAL A 10 26.63 55.18 5.66
N VAL A 11 27.02 54.86 6.90
CA VAL A 11 27.71 53.62 7.25
C VAL A 11 26.65 52.54 7.43
N ALA A 12 26.66 51.51 6.57
CA ALA A 12 25.79 50.34 6.71
C ALA A 12 26.59 49.18 7.33
N THR A 13 26.27 48.80 8.56
CA THR A 13 26.77 47.60 9.22
C THR A 13 25.93 46.39 8.79
N ALA A 14 26.54 45.47 8.02
CA ALA A 14 25.91 44.20 7.68
C ALA A 14 26.12 43.19 8.82
N VAL A 15 25.04 42.84 9.53
CA VAL A 15 25.02 41.71 10.48
C VAL A 15 24.70 40.45 9.70
N ALA A 16 25.68 39.57 9.53
CA ALA A 16 25.45 38.25 8.93
C ALA A 16 24.71 37.35 9.95
N LEU A 17 23.41 37.17 9.75
CA LEU A 17 22.60 36.17 10.46
C LEU A 17 22.99 34.78 9.96
N LEU A 18 23.81 34.06 10.74
CA LEU A 18 24.02 32.62 10.58
C LEU A 18 22.74 31.89 11.02
N ALA A 19 21.84 31.62 10.07
CA ALA A 19 20.74 30.70 10.31
C ALA A 19 21.30 29.26 10.38
N PRO A 20 21.06 28.50 11.46
CA PRO A 20 21.45 27.09 11.49
C PRO A 20 20.64 26.32 10.44
N LEU A 21 21.33 25.60 9.55
CA LEU A 21 20.68 24.64 8.65
C LEU A 21 19.99 23.56 9.50
N PRO A 22 18.71 23.23 9.24
CA PRO A 22 18.12 22.06 9.87
C PRO A 22 18.90 20.82 9.43
N ALA A 23 19.45 20.07 10.38
CA ALA A 23 20.06 18.78 10.10
C ALA A 23 19.00 17.89 9.42
N ALA A 24 19.22 17.54 8.16
CA ALA A 24 18.41 16.56 7.46
C ALA A 24 18.57 15.23 8.20
N GLN A 25 17.58 14.89 9.01
CA GLN A 25 17.50 13.58 9.66
C GLN A 25 17.30 12.56 8.54
N ALA A 26 18.39 11.93 8.09
CA ALA A 26 18.31 10.77 7.21
C ALA A 26 17.61 9.67 8.00
N ALA A 27 16.28 9.57 7.86
CA ALA A 27 15.50 8.48 8.39
C ALA A 27 15.95 7.20 7.69
N SER A 28 16.95 6.53 8.28
CA SER A 28 17.27 5.14 7.95
C SER A 28 16.10 4.31 8.45
N SER A 29 15.02 4.27 7.68
CA SER A 29 13.98 3.27 7.89
C SER A 29 14.64 1.92 7.66
N VAL A 30 14.92 1.22 8.75
CA VAL A 30 15.14 -0.22 8.69
C VAL A 30 13.85 -0.76 8.06
N ARG A 31 13.88 -1.16 6.78
CA ARG A 31 12.72 -1.81 6.17
C ARG A 31 12.38 -3.02 7.05
N ALA A 32 11.11 -3.16 7.41
CA ALA A 32 10.62 -4.34 8.13
C ALA A 32 11.02 -5.63 7.40
N ALA A 33 11.16 -6.73 8.14
CA ALA A 33 11.58 -8.01 7.57
C ALA A 33 10.40 -8.63 6.81
N GLY A 34 10.16 -8.14 5.59
CA GLY A 34 8.94 -8.37 4.84
C GLY A 34 7.96 -7.20 5.04
N ASP A 35 7.52 -6.60 3.95
CA ASP A 35 6.57 -5.48 3.96
C ASP A 35 5.56 -5.75 2.85
N VAL A 36 4.53 -6.52 3.19
CA VAL A 36 3.54 -7.00 2.22
C VAL A 36 2.37 -6.03 2.21
N GLN A 37 2.13 -5.45 1.04
CA GLN A 37 1.05 -4.52 0.80
C GLN A 37 0.14 -5.06 -0.29
N PHE A 38 -1.13 -4.68 -0.24
CA PHE A 38 -2.08 -4.99 -1.31
C PHE A 38 -2.86 -3.76 -1.74
N GLN A 39 -3.36 -3.79 -2.96
CA GLN A 39 -4.25 -2.79 -3.51
C GLN A 39 -5.29 -3.43 -4.43
N TYR A 40 -6.44 -2.77 -4.56
CA TYR A 40 -7.42 -3.05 -5.61
C TYR A 40 -7.29 -2.03 -6.73
N SER A 41 -7.59 -2.47 -7.95
CA SER A 41 -7.90 -1.57 -9.06
C SER A 41 -9.35 -1.08 -8.96
N ALA A 42 -9.72 -0.14 -9.83
CA ALA A 42 -11.12 0.23 -10.00
C ALA A 42 -11.95 -1.04 -10.38
N PRO A 43 -13.16 -1.20 -9.84
CA PRO A 43 -14.02 -2.31 -10.22
C PRO A 43 -14.44 -2.17 -11.68
N GLU A 44 -14.47 -3.30 -12.38
CA GLU A 44 -14.97 -3.39 -13.74
C GLU A 44 -16.39 -3.94 -13.71
N ILE A 45 -17.34 -3.19 -14.28
CA ILE A 45 -18.74 -3.60 -14.40
C ILE A 45 -18.98 -4.03 -15.84
N SER A 46 -19.66 -5.16 -16.04
CA SER A 46 -20.04 -5.62 -17.38
C SER A 46 -20.94 -4.60 -18.08
N ASP A 47 -20.95 -4.60 -19.42
CA ASP A 47 -21.83 -3.72 -20.19
C ASP A 47 -23.32 -3.93 -19.86
N ALA A 48 -23.69 -5.16 -19.47
CA ALA A 48 -25.05 -5.50 -19.03
C ALA A 48 -25.37 -5.05 -17.59
N GLY A 49 -24.35 -4.70 -16.79
CA GLY A 49 -24.52 -4.28 -15.40
C GLY A 49 -24.78 -5.43 -14.41
N ASP A 50 -24.69 -6.68 -14.86
CA ASP A 50 -25.00 -7.91 -14.11
C ASP A 50 -23.77 -8.57 -13.47
N HIS A 51 -22.57 -8.08 -13.77
CA HIS A 51 -21.33 -8.62 -13.24
C HIS A 51 -20.37 -7.53 -12.81
N VAL A 52 -19.63 -7.81 -11.74
CA VAL A 52 -18.52 -6.98 -11.26
C VAL A 52 -17.26 -7.82 -11.13
N THR A 53 -16.13 -7.27 -11.56
CA THR A 53 -14.80 -7.86 -11.38
C THR A 53 -13.91 -6.92 -10.59
N TRP A 54 -13.29 -7.44 -9.53
CA TRP A 54 -12.26 -6.76 -8.76
C TRP A 54 -10.89 -7.37 -9.02
N HIS A 55 -9.98 -6.55 -9.54
CA HIS A 55 -8.57 -6.91 -9.66
C HIS A 55 -7.80 -6.47 -8.42
N TRP A 56 -6.88 -7.32 -7.96
CA TRP A 56 -6.01 -7.04 -6.83
C TRP A 56 -4.55 -7.34 -7.17
N ASN A 57 -3.66 -6.62 -6.50
CA ASN A 57 -2.23 -6.89 -6.51
C ASN A 57 -1.70 -6.93 -5.08
N VAL A 58 -0.82 -7.90 -4.82
CA VAL A 58 -0.03 -8.02 -3.61
C VAL A 58 1.43 -7.84 -3.98
N THR A 59 2.15 -7.00 -3.25
CA THR A 59 3.59 -6.76 -3.43
C THR A 59 4.32 -6.86 -2.10
N ASN A 60 5.42 -7.62 -2.05
CA ASN A 60 6.36 -7.54 -0.93
C ASN A 60 7.42 -6.47 -1.23
N SER A 61 7.25 -5.28 -0.66
CA SER A 61 8.20 -4.16 -0.77
C SER A 61 9.32 -4.21 0.27
N GLY A 62 9.32 -5.23 1.13
CA GLY A 62 10.31 -5.44 2.17
C GLY A 62 11.68 -5.83 1.61
N ALA A 63 12.71 -5.77 2.46
CA ALA A 63 14.06 -6.19 2.09
C ALA A 63 14.26 -7.71 2.18
N LYS A 64 13.30 -8.45 2.74
CA LYS A 64 13.34 -9.90 2.96
C LYS A 64 12.08 -10.58 2.43
N ALA A 65 12.13 -11.90 2.26
CA ALA A 65 10.96 -12.70 1.94
C ALA A 65 9.92 -12.64 3.08
N ALA A 66 8.64 -12.65 2.72
CA ALA A 66 7.53 -12.82 3.63
C ALA A 66 7.01 -14.26 3.52
N HIS A 67 6.67 -14.87 4.64
CA HIS A 67 6.22 -16.26 4.71
C HIS A 67 4.77 -16.36 5.19
N GLU A 68 4.12 -17.48 4.89
CA GLU A 68 2.75 -17.77 5.33
C GLU A 68 1.80 -16.60 5.02
N VAL A 69 1.88 -16.10 3.79
CA VAL A 69 1.12 -14.92 3.37
C VAL A 69 -0.32 -15.35 3.11
N VAL A 70 -1.25 -14.75 3.83
CA VAL A 70 -2.69 -15.02 3.69
C VAL A 70 -3.41 -13.71 3.41
N MET A 71 -4.06 -13.64 2.25
CA MET A 71 -4.95 -12.54 1.90
C MET A 71 -6.40 -13.02 1.90
N THR A 72 -7.26 -12.32 2.64
CA THR A 72 -8.69 -12.61 2.75
C THR A 72 -9.49 -11.44 2.23
N HIS A 73 -10.37 -11.72 1.27
CA HIS A 73 -11.32 -10.78 0.69
C HIS A 73 -12.73 -11.11 1.20
N ARG A 74 -13.49 -10.09 1.57
CA ARG A 74 -14.91 -10.22 1.94
C ARG A 74 -15.73 -9.25 1.12
N ILE A 75 -16.80 -9.74 0.51
CA ILE A 75 -17.74 -8.96 -0.30
C ILE A 75 -19.03 -8.75 0.50
N GLU A 76 -19.48 -7.50 0.58
CA GLU A 76 -20.69 -7.08 1.29
C GLU A 76 -21.57 -6.25 0.35
N PRO A 77 -22.83 -6.62 0.11
CA PRO A 77 -23.53 -7.81 0.62
C PRO A 77 -22.93 -9.11 0.05
N ASN A 78 -23.40 -10.26 0.54
CA ASN A 78 -22.92 -11.57 0.05
C ASN A 78 -23.39 -11.79 -1.39
N LEU A 79 -22.54 -11.43 -2.36
CA LEU A 79 -22.80 -11.63 -3.78
C LEU A 79 -22.39 -13.04 -4.23
N PRO A 80 -23.06 -13.62 -5.25
CA PRO A 80 -22.64 -14.88 -5.85
C PRO A 80 -21.28 -14.73 -6.54
N ILE A 81 -20.24 -15.39 -6.01
CA ILE A 81 -18.90 -15.38 -6.61
C ILE A 81 -18.87 -16.35 -7.80
N THR A 82 -18.60 -15.83 -8.99
CA THR A 82 -18.64 -16.56 -10.27
C THR A 82 -17.26 -16.99 -10.74
N SER A 83 -16.22 -16.21 -10.43
CA SER A 83 -14.84 -16.51 -10.82
C SER A 83 -13.84 -16.02 -9.78
N VAL A 84 -12.74 -16.76 -9.64
CA VAL A 84 -11.57 -16.36 -8.86
C VAL A 84 -10.32 -16.85 -9.57
N SER A 85 -9.29 -16.02 -9.61
CA SER A 85 -7.95 -16.38 -10.10
C SER A 85 -6.88 -16.20 -9.02
N GLY A 86 -5.66 -16.69 -9.30
CA GLY A 86 -4.58 -16.77 -8.31
C GLY A 86 -4.70 -18.03 -7.43
N PRO A 87 -3.85 -18.16 -6.39
CA PRO A 87 -3.83 -19.31 -5.50
C PRO A 87 -4.92 -19.18 -4.41
N CYS A 88 -6.16 -19.00 -4.85
CA CYS A 88 -7.28 -18.61 -4.00
C CYS A 88 -8.37 -19.67 -3.94
N THR A 89 -9.05 -19.72 -2.80
CA THR A 89 -10.19 -20.59 -2.53
C THR A 89 -11.40 -19.75 -2.12
N VAL A 90 -12.61 -20.28 -2.33
CA VAL A 90 -13.86 -19.53 -2.17
C VAL A 90 -14.77 -20.23 -1.17
N ASP A 91 -15.24 -19.46 -0.20
CA ASP A 91 -16.40 -19.77 0.61
C ASP A 91 -17.61 -18.98 0.07
N LYS A 92 -18.42 -19.66 -0.76
CA LYS A 92 -19.58 -19.05 -1.41
C LYS A 92 -20.69 -18.66 -0.43
N ALA A 93 -20.85 -19.39 0.68
CA ALA A 93 -21.90 -19.12 1.66
C ALA A 93 -21.65 -17.80 2.41
N ARG A 94 -20.38 -17.46 2.62
CA ARG A 94 -19.97 -16.25 3.34
C ARG A 94 -19.48 -15.12 2.43
N ALA A 95 -19.42 -15.35 1.12
CA ALA A 95 -18.79 -14.46 0.14
C ALA A 95 -17.36 -14.05 0.56
N VAL A 96 -16.56 -15.05 0.95
CA VAL A 96 -15.17 -14.88 1.37
C VAL A 96 -14.24 -15.59 0.41
N VAL A 97 -13.19 -14.90 -0.05
CA VAL A 97 -12.12 -15.47 -0.87
C VAL A 97 -10.82 -15.44 -0.08
N THR A 98 -10.10 -16.55 0.00
CA THR A 98 -8.82 -16.65 0.71
C THR A 98 -7.72 -17.11 -0.24
N CYS A 99 -6.70 -16.28 -0.41
CA CYS A 99 -5.51 -16.51 -1.21
C CYS A 99 -4.31 -16.76 -0.31
N THR A 100 -3.53 -17.80 -0.60
CA THR A 100 -2.39 -18.19 0.24
C THR A 100 -1.12 -18.38 -0.57
N TRP A 101 0.00 -17.92 -0.02
CA TRP A 101 1.34 -18.17 -0.55
C TRP A 101 2.24 -18.63 0.59
N ASP A 102 2.98 -19.72 0.37
CA ASP A 102 4.00 -20.17 1.32
C ASP A 102 5.08 -19.09 1.52
N GLN A 103 5.42 -18.39 0.43
CA GLN A 103 6.40 -17.32 0.42
C GLN A 103 6.13 -16.28 -0.68
N LEU A 104 6.36 -15.00 -0.38
CA LEU A 104 6.57 -13.93 -1.34
C LEU A 104 7.99 -13.37 -1.19
N SER A 105 8.83 -13.56 -2.21
CA SER A 105 10.21 -13.06 -2.21
C SER A 105 10.25 -11.52 -2.19
N ALA A 106 11.38 -10.93 -1.76
CA ALA A 106 11.53 -9.48 -1.78
C ALA A 106 11.36 -8.91 -3.20
N GLY A 107 10.50 -7.92 -3.36
CA GLY A 107 10.13 -7.33 -4.66
C GLY A 107 9.16 -8.16 -5.49
N GLN A 108 8.78 -9.37 -5.05
CA GLN A 108 7.82 -10.22 -5.76
C GLN A 108 6.43 -9.59 -5.74
N ARG A 109 5.70 -9.80 -6.84
CA ARG A 109 4.31 -9.40 -7.03
C ARG A 109 3.46 -10.61 -7.33
N ALA A 110 2.23 -10.60 -6.84
CA ALA A 110 1.18 -11.54 -7.21
C ALA A 110 -0.09 -10.75 -7.51
N ASP A 111 -0.87 -11.21 -8.48
CA ASP A 111 -2.12 -10.59 -8.88
C ASP A 111 -3.21 -11.64 -9.04
N GLY A 112 -4.44 -11.16 -9.10
CA GLY A 112 -5.60 -11.98 -9.40
C GLY A 112 -6.86 -11.14 -9.49
N ALA A 113 -7.97 -11.84 -9.67
CA ALA A 113 -9.27 -11.26 -9.88
C ALA A 113 -10.35 -12.05 -9.15
N ILE A 114 -11.39 -11.35 -8.73
CA ILE A 114 -12.62 -11.93 -8.17
C ILE A 114 -13.78 -11.37 -8.97
N GLY A 115 -14.52 -12.25 -9.62
CA GLY A 115 -15.77 -11.91 -10.30
C GLY A 115 -16.97 -12.33 -9.47
N ALA A 116 -17.99 -11.48 -9.42
CA ALA A 116 -19.26 -11.77 -8.81
C ALA A 116 -20.43 -11.33 -9.70
N GLU A 117 -21.58 -11.94 -9.49
CA GLU A 117 -22.86 -11.53 -10.06
C GLU A 117 -23.46 -10.39 -9.23
N LEU A 118 -24.06 -9.43 -9.92
CA LEU A 118 -24.86 -8.34 -9.36
C LEU A 118 -26.34 -8.70 -9.59
N PRO A 119 -27.06 -9.14 -8.54
CA PRO A 119 -28.49 -9.44 -8.65
C PRO A 119 -29.29 -8.21 -9.12
N GLU A 120 -30.32 -8.41 -9.95
CA GLU A 120 -31.17 -7.33 -10.44
C GLU A 120 -31.92 -6.58 -9.31
N ASP A 121 -32.16 -7.25 -8.18
CA ASP A 121 -32.81 -6.71 -6.99
C ASP A 121 -31.83 -6.12 -5.97
N LEU A 122 -30.54 -6.03 -6.32
CA LEU A 122 -29.51 -5.48 -5.46
C LEU A 122 -29.86 -4.04 -5.06
N SER A 123 -29.91 -3.80 -3.75
CA SER A 123 -30.12 -2.47 -3.19
C SER A 123 -28.91 -2.05 -2.35
N GLY A 124 -28.58 -0.76 -2.39
CA GLY A 124 -27.46 -0.18 -1.64
C GLY A 124 -26.11 -0.31 -2.34
N SER A 125 -25.05 -0.24 -1.54
CA SER A 125 -23.65 -0.22 -2.03
C SER A 125 -22.98 -1.58 -1.87
N VAL A 126 -22.20 -1.97 -2.88
CA VAL A 126 -21.31 -3.12 -2.80
C VAL A 126 -19.93 -2.68 -2.33
N HIS A 127 -19.38 -3.41 -1.38
CA HIS A 127 -18.05 -3.19 -0.84
C HIS A 127 -17.24 -4.48 -0.89
N ILE A 128 -15.98 -4.37 -1.30
CA ILE A 128 -14.97 -5.41 -1.11
C ILE A 128 -13.92 -4.92 -0.12
N LYS A 129 -13.62 -5.75 0.88
CA LYS A 129 -12.61 -5.46 1.89
C LYS A 129 -11.57 -6.57 1.89
N GLY A 130 -10.30 -6.18 1.76
CA GLY A 130 -9.16 -7.08 1.86
C GLY A 130 -8.50 -6.97 3.24
N ARG A 131 -8.00 -8.09 3.76
CA ARG A 131 -7.07 -8.14 4.88
C ARG A 131 -5.92 -9.06 4.48
N ILE A 132 -4.69 -8.59 4.64
CA ILE A 132 -3.49 -9.39 4.41
C ILE A 132 -2.72 -9.56 5.72
N VAL A 133 -2.22 -10.77 5.95
CA VAL A 133 -1.33 -11.10 7.06
C VAL A 133 -0.17 -11.94 6.54
N TRP A 134 0.99 -11.82 7.19
CA TRP A 134 2.19 -12.58 6.87
C TRP A 134 3.05 -12.74 8.13
N GLN A 135 3.99 -13.68 8.07
CA GLN A 135 5.06 -13.82 9.04
C GLN A 135 6.36 -13.25 8.45
N GLU A 136 7.12 -12.52 9.27
CA GLU A 136 8.53 -12.26 8.97
C GLU A 136 9.29 -13.59 9.08
N SER A 137 10.37 -13.79 8.30
CA SER A 137 11.22 -14.97 8.51
C SER A 137 11.63 -15.03 9.98
N PRO A 138 11.54 -16.20 10.65
CA PRO A 138 11.91 -16.30 12.06
C PRO A 138 13.34 -15.76 12.21
N SER A 139 13.50 -14.76 13.07
CA SER A 139 14.82 -14.24 13.39
C SER A 139 15.62 -15.39 13.97
N GLY A 140 16.57 -15.92 13.20
CA GLY A 140 17.57 -16.84 13.71
C GLY A 140 18.14 -16.19 14.98
N THR A 141 17.95 -16.87 16.11
CA THR A 141 18.46 -16.45 17.40
C THR A 141 19.92 -16.07 17.22
N SER A 142 20.24 -14.79 17.44
CA SER A 142 21.62 -14.36 17.62
C SER A 142 22.11 -14.97 18.93
N SER A 143 22.55 -16.23 18.88
CA SER A 143 23.34 -16.84 19.94
C SER A 143 24.65 -16.09 20.05
N ALA A 144 24.68 -15.09 20.95
CA ALA A 144 25.93 -14.60 21.50
C ALA A 144 26.50 -15.74 22.36
N LYS A 145 27.65 -16.27 21.94
CA LYS A 145 28.53 -17.11 22.75
C LYS A 145 29.57 -16.22 23.41
#